data_AF-A0AB39WGG0-F1
#
_entry.id   AF-A0AB39WGG0-F1
#
_cell.length_a   1.000
_cell.length_b   1.000
_cell.length_c   1.000
_cell.angle_alpha   90.00
_cell.angle_beta   90.00
_cell.angle_gamma   90.00
#
_symmetry.space_group_name_H-M   'P 1'
#
loop_
_entity.id
_entity.type
_entity.pdbx_description
1 polymer ?
#
loop_
_entity_poly.entity_id
_entity_poly.type
_entity_poly.pdbx_seq_one_letter_code
_entity_poly.pdbx_strand_id
1 'polypeptide(L)'
;MKTAKIIFLILLTFFFFSCKKKEVQKKNFYDFESEVFSEVFTEIVDSTYQDGRLYFKFPDLISIEARKVLLEKDTTRIVLAIDIEKYKLDLKKYNNRKFEFKSISEFPRNTNDEIWETKYDFEFAGALYFYPIKFNSTKEKGTLKVLYGCGTKCGANYEVSIEKENGKWKLEKVEQTGSI
;
A
#
# COMPACT_ATOMS: atom_id res chain seq x y z
N MET A 1 -69.95 12.89 -21.03
CA MET A 1 -68.87 11.95 -21.39
C MET A 1 -67.54 12.67 -21.72
N LYS A 2 -67.08 13.62 -20.90
CA LYS A 2 -65.78 14.31 -21.10
C LYS A 2 -64.89 14.34 -19.85
N THR A 3 -65.49 14.18 -18.67
CA THR A 3 -64.80 14.15 -17.37
C THR A 3 -64.16 12.80 -17.04
N ALA A 4 -64.73 11.69 -17.51
CA ALA A 4 -64.18 10.35 -17.29
C ALA A 4 -62.83 10.10 -18.02
N LYS A 5 -62.56 10.80 -19.14
CA LYS A 5 -61.28 10.68 -19.87
C LYS A 5 -60.12 11.39 -19.17
N ILE A 6 -60.40 12.41 -18.35
CA ILE A 6 -59.36 13.19 -17.65
C ILE A 6 -58.87 12.42 -16.40
N ILE A 7 -59.77 11.71 -15.72
CA ILE A 7 -59.42 10.90 -14.54
C ILE A 7 -58.53 9.71 -14.93
N PHE A 8 -58.74 9.12 -16.12
CA PHE A 8 -57.90 8.03 -16.62
C PHE A 8 -56.48 8.48 -16.99
N LEU A 9 -56.28 9.75 -17.34
CA LEU A 9 -54.95 10.30 -17.65
C LEU A 9 -54.11 10.61 -16.40
N ILE A 10 -54.77 10.95 -15.28
CA ILE A 10 -54.11 11.32 -14.03
C ILE A 10 -53.60 10.07 -13.28
N LEU A 11 -54.32 8.95 -13.35
CA LEU A 11 -53.94 7.67 -12.74
C LEU A 11 -52.70 7.00 -13.37
N LEU A 12 -52.30 7.42 -14.57
CA LEU A 12 -51.13 6.89 -15.29
C LEU A 12 -49.80 7.57 -14.91
N THR A 13 -49.83 8.66 -14.14
CA THR A 13 -48.63 9.45 -13.79
C THR A 13 -48.03 9.12 -12.42
N PHE A 14 -48.68 8.28 -11.62
CA PHE A 14 -48.22 7.93 -10.26
C PHE A 14 -47.29 6.72 -10.17
N PHE A 15 -46.94 6.06 -11.29
CA PHE A 15 -46.11 4.85 -11.29
C PHE A 15 -44.59 5.07 -11.46
N PHE A 16 -44.11 6.32 -11.40
CA PHE A 16 -42.68 6.63 -11.46
C PHE A 16 -42.07 7.05 -10.12
N PHE A 17 -42.58 6.55 -9.00
CA PHE A 17 -41.70 6.34 -7.84
C PHE A 17 -40.77 5.17 -8.14
N SER A 18 -39.83 5.42 -9.05
CA SER A 18 -38.61 4.63 -9.18
C SER A 18 -37.92 4.73 -7.84
N CYS A 19 -38.11 3.68 -7.04
CA CYS A 19 -37.32 3.43 -5.86
C CYS A 19 -35.87 3.46 -6.33
N LYS A 20 -35.13 4.55 -6.05
CA LYS A 20 -33.67 4.55 -6.20
C LYS A 20 -33.19 3.50 -5.21
N LYS A 21 -33.12 2.24 -5.65
CA LYS A 21 -32.26 1.26 -5.02
C LYS A 21 -30.90 1.94 -5.01
N LYS A 22 -30.45 2.39 -3.83
CA LYS A 22 -29.03 2.64 -3.63
C LYS A 22 -28.37 1.36 -4.09
N GLU A 23 -27.70 1.44 -5.22
CA GLU A 23 -26.79 0.40 -5.66
C GLU A 23 -25.72 0.36 -4.57
N VAL A 24 -25.94 -0.49 -3.56
CA VAL A 24 -24.87 -0.92 -2.68
C VAL A 24 -23.98 -1.70 -3.62
N GLN A 25 -22.99 -1.01 -4.20
CA GLN A 25 -21.99 -1.63 -5.04
C GLN A 25 -21.45 -2.82 -4.26
N LYS A 26 -21.72 -4.02 -4.75
CA LYS A 26 -21.22 -5.26 -4.15
C LYS A 26 -19.72 -5.27 -4.41
N LYS A 27 -18.97 -4.61 -3.53
CA LYS A 27 -17.52 -4.49 -3.59
C LYS A 27 -16.93 -5.89 -3.69
N ASN A 28 -16.15 -6.17 -4.75
CA ASN A 28 -15.49 -7.46 -4.85
C ASN A 28 -14.38 -7.53 -3.80
N PHE A 29 -13.86 -8.73 -3.53
CA PHE A 29 -12.84 -8.94 -2.49
C PHE A 29 -11.58 -8.09 -2.75
N TYR A 30 -11.12 -7.99 -4.00
CA TYR A 30 -9.95 -7.20 -4.38
C TYR A 30 -10.14 -5.70 -4.16
N ASP A 31 -11.34 -5.17 -4.42
CA ASP A 31 -11.66 -3.77 -4.20
C ASP A 31 -11.67 -3.47 -2.69
N PHE A 32 -12.16 -4.39 -1.85
CA PHE A 32 -12.10 -4.27 -0.39
C PHE A 32 -10.65 -4.28 0.09
N GLU A 33 -9.87 -5.30 -0.26
CA GLU A 33 -8.47 -5.42 0.13
C GLU A 33 -7.64 -4.21 -0.32
N SER A 34 -7.88 -3.71 -1.55
CA SER A 34 -7.18 -2.52 -2.06
C SER A 34 -7.52 -1.25 -1.27
N GLU A 35 -8.74 -1.07 -0.79
CA GLU A 35 -9.10 0.06 0.09
C GLU A 35 -8.38 -0.05 1.42
N VAL A 36 -8.42 -1.24 2.06
CA VAL A 36 -7.71 -1.48 3.31
C VAL A 36 -6.23 -1.18 3.14
N PHE A 37 -5.60 -1.76 2.11
CA PHE A 37 -4.20 -1.55 1.80
C PHE A 37 -3.87 -0.07 1.60
N SER A 38 -4.74 0.68 0.91
CA SER A 38 -4.54 2.11 0.64
C SER A 38 -4.53 2.98 1.90
N GLU A 39 -5.21 2.54 2.97
CA GLU A 39 -5.22 3.24 4.27
C GLU A 39 -3.95 3.01 5.07
N VAL A 40 -3.40 1.78 5.03
CA VAL A 40 -2.25 1.39 5.85
C VAL A 40 -0.91 1.44 5.11
N PHE A 41 -0.92 1.66 3.79
CA PHE A 41 0.26 1.56 2.92
C PHE A 41 1.49 2.29 3.48
N THR A 42 1.35 3.57 3.79
CA THR A 42 2.47 4.39 4.27
C THR A 42 2.98 3.91 5.63
N GLU A 43 2.09 3.57 6.57
CA GLU A 43 2.48 3.07 7.89
C GLU A 43 3.27 1.75 7.77
N ILE A 44 2.86 0.87 6.86
CA ILE A 44 3.55 -0.39 6.61
C ILE A 44 4.93 -0.14 5.99
N VAL A 45 5.02 0.70 4.96
CA VAL A 45 6.30 1.05 4.32
C VAL A 45 7.27 1.62 5.36
N ASP A 46 6.83 2.62 6.12
CA ASP A 46 7.67 3.29 7.12
C ASP A 46 8.19 2.32 8.19
N SER A 47 7.38 1.31 8.53
CA SER A 47 7.71 0.32 9.57
C SER A 47 8.50 -0.89 9.08
N THR A 48 8.53 -1.16 7.78
CA THR A 48 9.17 -2.36 7.20
C THR A 48 10.40 -2.04 6.36
N TYR A 49 10.51 -0.81 5.84
CA TYR A 49 11.70 -0.34 5.14
C TYR A 49 12.92 -0.32 6.06
N GLN A 50 14.02 -0.94 5.61
CA GLN A 50 15.31 -0.85 6.30
C GLN A 50 16.27 0.03 5.51
N ASP A 51 16.67 1.14 6.12
CA ASP A 51 17.66 2.03 5.52
C ASP A 51 19.03 1.36 5.48
N GLY A 52 19.41 0.87 4.30
CA GLY A 52 20.68 0.19 4.07
C GLY A 52 21.89 1.02 4.49
N ARG A 53 21.79 2.35 4.54
CA ARG A 53 22.90 3.25 4.94
C ARG A 53 23.24 3.16 6.42
N LEU A 54 22.35 2.57 7.23
CA LEU A 54 22.66 2.20 8.61
C LEU A 54 23.64 1.02 8.70
N TYR A 55 23.64 0.12 7.70
CA TYR A 55 24.25 -1.21 7.82
C TYR A 55 25.31 -1.51 6.75
N PHE A 56 25.18 -0.96 5.54
CA PHE A 56 26.11 -1.17 4.43
C PHE A 56 27.15 -0.05 4.37
N LYS A 57 28.38 -0.42 4.77
CA LYS A 57 29.66 0.24 4.45
C LYS A 57 29.72 1.76 4.62
N PHE A 58 30.33 2.17 5.73
CA PHE A 58 31.46 3.12 5.69
C PHE A 58 32.49 2.62 6.72
N PRO A 59 33.80 2.59 6.41
CA PRO A 59 34.79 2.64 7.48
C PRO A 59 34.54 3.99 8.19
N ASP A 60 34.27 3.99 9.49
CA ASP A 60 34.54 5.08 10.45
C ASP A 60 33.52 5.11 11.60
N LEU A 61 34.04 4.79 12.79
CA LEU A 61 33.94 5.41 14.13
C LEU A 61 32.61 5.99 14.68
N ILE A 62 31.52 6.05 13.93
CA ILE A 62 30.24 6.64 14.36
C ILE A 62 29.27 5.54 14.79
N SER A 63 28.72 5.66 16.00
CA SER A 63 27.73 4.72 16.56
C SER A 63 26.42 4.72 15.76
N ILE A 64 25.63 3.65 15.87
CA ILE A 64 24.33 3.52 15.21
C ILE A 64 23.39 4.68 15.59
N GLU A 65 23.44 5.13 16.85
CA GLU A 65 22.64 6.24 17.36
C GLU A 65 22.98 7.54 16.64
N ALA A 66 24.27 7.84 16.47
CA ALA A 66 24.70 9.02 15.75
C ALA A 66 24.33 8.94 14.25
N ARG A 67 24.36 7.75 13.63
CA ARG A 67 23.85 7.55 12.27
C ARG A 67 22.35 7.82 12.17
N LYS A 68 21.54 7.35 13.12
CA LYS A 68 20.10 7.61 13.16
C LYS A 68 19.80 9.11 13.18
N VAL A 69 20.52 9.88 14.02
CA VAL A 69 20.38 11.34 14.09
C VAL A 69 20.75 12.03 12.77
N LEU A 70 21.75 11.52 12.04
CA LEU A 70 22.09 12.04 10.72
C LEU A 70 21.00 11.72 9.69
N LEU A 71 20.47 10.51 9.69
CA LEU A 71 19.38 10.10 8.80
C LEU A 71 18.06 10.82 9.08
N GLU A 72 17.80 11.24 10.31
CA GLU A 72 16.64 12.09 10.63
C GLU A 72 16.73 13.47 9.97
N LYS A 73 17.96 13.99 9.79
CA LYS A 73 18.21 15.27 9.12
C LYS A 73 18.40 15.11 7.61
N ASP A 74 18.56 13.88 7.14
CA ASP A 74 18.79 13.59 5.74
C ASP A 74 17.55 13.94 4.91
N THR A 75 17.79 14.73 3.87
CA THR A 75 16.75 15.18 2.94
C THR A 75 16.80 14.44 1.62
N THR A 76 17.66 13.42 1.51
CA THR A 76 17.79 12.59 0.32
C THR A 76 16.46 11.89 0.05
N ARG A 77 15.91 12.15 -1.13
CA ARG A 77 14.74 11.42 -1.61
C ARG A 77 15.21 10.08 -2.15
N ILE A 78 14.67 9.02 -1.59
CA ILE A 78 14.98 7.65 -1.98
C ILE A 78 13.81 7.05 -2.75
N VAL A 79 14.14 6.21 -3.73
CA VAL A 79 13.16 5.51 -4.57
C VAL A 79 12.98 4.10 -4.05
N LEU A 80 11.73 3.73 -3.81
CA LEU A 80 11.32 2.36 -3.50
C LEU A 80 10.48 1.80 -4.63
N ALA A 81 10.85 0.60 -5.10
CA ALA A 81 10.02 -0.19 -6.00
C ALA A 81 8.93 -0.89 -5.18
N ILE A 82 7.68 -0.81 -5.62
CA ILE A 82 6.54 -1.39 -4.90
C ILE A 82 5.87 -2.39 -5.83
N ASP A 83 5.79 -3.66 -5.40
CA ASP A 83 4.97 -4.65 -6.08
C ASP A 83 3.51 -4.47 -5.69
N ILE A 84 2.78 -3.79 -6.58
CA ILE A 84 1.34 -3.53 -6.44
C ILE A 84 0.55 -4.07 -7.62
N GLU A 85 1.04 -5.05 -8.39
CA GLU A 85 0.29 -5.52 -9.58
C GLU A 85 -1.14 -5.95 -9.24
N LYS A 86 -1.38 -6.37 -7.99
CA LYS A 86 -2.69 -6.75 -7.46
C LYS A 86 -3.51 -5.59 -6.92
N TYR A 87 -2.88 -4.49 -6.52
CA TYR A 87 -3.53 -3.32 -5.92
C TYR A 87 -3.62 -2.20 -6.96
N LYS A 88 -4.84 -1.75 -7.27
CA LYS A 88 -5.06 -0.60 -8.17
C LYS A 88 -4.73 0.72 -7.45
N LEU A 89 -3.49 0.86 -7.00
CA LEU A 89 -3.03 1.99 -6.20
C LEU A 89 -2.29 3.01 -7.07
N ASP A 90 -2.67 4.27 -6.95
CA ASP A 90 -1.90 5.38 -7.53
C ASP A 90 -0.77 5.77 -6.58
N LEU A 91 0.40 5.15 -6.75
CA LEU A 91 1.58 5.33 -5.89
C LEU A 91 2.00 6.80 -5.74
N LYS A 92 1.78 7.62 -6.78
CA LYS A 92 2.16 9.03 -6.77
C LYS A 92 1.48 9.83 -5.65
N LYS A 93 0.29 9.40 -5.20
CA LYS A 93 -0.44 10.02 -4.08
C LYS A 93 0.25 9.84 -2.74
N TYR A 94 1.10 8.83 -2.62
CA TYR A 94 1.78 8.48 -1.37
C TYR A 94 3.21 8.99 -1.31
N ASN A 95 3.75 9.49 -2.44
CA ASN A 95 5.05 10.14 -2.47
C ASN A 95 5.12 11.23 -1.39
N ASN A 96 6.25 11.29 -0.70
CA ASN A 96 6.47 12.26 0.35
C ASN A 96 7.90 12.83 0.27
N ARG A 97 8.32 13.55 1.30
CA ARG A 97 9.65 14.17 1.32
C ARG A 97 10.78 13.14 1.21
N LYS A 98 10.62 11.99 1.88
CA LYS A 98 11.63 10.93 1.98
C LYS A 98 11.51 9.92 0.85
N PHE A 99 10.29 9.47 0.53
CA PHE A 99 10.06 8.38 -0.42
C PHE A 99 9.43 8.86 -1.72
N GLU A 100 10.00 8.38 -2.83
CA GLU A 100 9.33 8.29 -4.12
C GLU A 100 9.02 6.82 -4.41
N PHE A 101 7.75 6.53 -4.66
CA PHE A 101 7.27 5.20 -4.95
C PHE A 101 7.10 5.00 -6.44
N LYS A 102 7.70 3.92 -6.96
CA LYS A 102 7.54 3.49 -8.35
C LYS A 102 7.01 2.07 -8.40
N SER A 103 6.22 1.74 -9.41
CA SER A 103 5.78 0.36 -9.61
C SER A 103 7.00 -0.50 -9.92
N ILE A 104 7.10 -1.69 -9.34
CA ILE A 104 8.17 -2.63 -9.68
C ILE A 104 8.20 -2.98 -11.18
N SER A 105 7.06 -2.87 -11.86
CA SER A 105 6.94 -3.09 -13.30
C SER A 105 7.71 -2.07 -14.15
N GLU A 106 8.12 -0.93 -13.58
CA GLU A 106 8.93 0.12 -14.22
C GLU A 106 10.43 -0.21 -14.22
N PHE A 107 10.85 -1.26 -13.52
CA PHE A 107 12.23 -1.69 -13.39
C PHE A 107 12.53 -2.93 -14.26
N PRO A 108 13.81 -3.25 -14.52
CA PRO A 108 14.19 -4.47 -15.25
C PRO A 108 13.64 -5.74 -14.58
N ARG A 109 13.14 -6.69 -15.38
CA ARG A 109 12.46 -7.92 -14.90
C ARG A 109 13.18 -9.22 -15.26
N ASN A 110 14.27 -9.12 -16.02
CA ASN A 110 14.86 -10.21 -16.79
C ASN A 110 15.79 -11.10 -15.97
N THR A 111 16.28 -10.65 -14.81
CA THR A 111 16.94 -11.50 -13.79
C THR A 111 16.65 -10.99 -12.38
N ASN A 112 16.74 -11.85 -11.36
CA ASN A 112 16.50 -11.46 -9.95
C ASN A 112 17.47 -10.38 -9.43
N ASP A 113 18.60 -10.17 -10.12
CA ASP A 113 19.67 -9.28 -9.67
C ASP A 113 19.77 -7.96 -10.44
N GLU A 114 19.26 -7.89 -11.67
CA GLU A 114 19.44 -6.72 -12.54
C GLU A 114 18.82 -5.44 -11.97
N ILE A 115 17.71 -5.55 -11.24
CA ILE A 115 17.13 -4.40 -10.53
C ILE A 115 18.11 -3.81 -9.51
N TRP A 116 18.96 -4.63 -8.87
CA TRP A 116 19.96 -4.23 -7.88
C TRP A 116 21.28 -3.79 -8.51
N GLU A 117 21.63 -4.32 -9.68
CA GLU A 117 22.88 -4.02 -10.39
C GLU A 117 22.75 -2.81 -11.33
N THR A 118 21.53 -2.44 -11.69
CA THR A 118 21.27 -1.29 -12.56
C THR A 118 21.68 0.00 -11.87
N LYS A 119 22.47 0.81 -12.59
CA LYS A 119 22.81 2.17 -12.16
C LYS A 119 21.69 3.12 -12.54
N TYR A 120 20.97 3.62 -11.55
CA TYR A 120 19.94 4.65 -11.72
C TYR A 120 20.53 6.05 -11.54
N ASP A 121 19.82 7.05 -12.07
CA ASP A 121 20.05 8.49 -11.82
C ASP A 121 19.38 8.99 -10.53
N PHE A 122 18.78 8.07 -9.77
CA PHE A 122 18.14 8.30 -8.47
C PHE A 122 18.65 7.31 -7.42
N GLU A 123 18.46 7.66 -6.15
CA GLU A 123 18.85 6.84 -5.00
C GLU A 123 17.87 5.67 -4.81
N PHE A 124 18.08 4.58 -5.54
CA PHE A 124 17.28 3.37 -5.41
C PHE A 124 17.63 2.63 -4.11
N ALA A 125 16.66 2.48 -3.22
CA ALA A 125 16.89 1.94 -1.89
C ALA A 125 16.46 0.48 -1.71
N GLY A 126 15.51 0.00 -2.51
CA GLY A 126 14.95 -1.33 -2.31
C GLY A 126 13.63 -1.56 -3.03
N ALA A 127 13.12 -2.78 -2.91
CA ALA A 127 11.79 -3.17 -3.31
C ALA A 127 10.98 -3.71 -2.13
N LEU A 128 9.69 -3.37 -2.08
CA LEU A 128 8.72 -3.93 -1.13
C LEU A 128 7.70 -4.78 -1.89
N TYR A 129 7.51 -6.00 -1.42
CA TYR A 129 6.52 -6.94 -1.93
C TYR A 129 5.48 -7.24 -0.87
N PHE A 130 4.21 -7.13 -1.26
CA PHE A 130 3.08 -7.27 -0.35
C PHE A 130 2.28 -8.52 -0.71
N TYR A 131 2.20 -9.45 0.24
CA TYR A 131 1.34 -10.62 0.09
C TYR A 131 -0.12 -10.26 0.42
N PRO A 132 -1.10 -11.03 -0.07
CA PRO A 132 -2.51 -10.75 0.19
C PRO A 132 -2.85 -10.69 1.68
N ILE A 133 -3.76 -9.79 2.04
CA ILE A 133 -4.24 -9.61 3.41
C ILE A 133 -5.18 -10.77 3.77
N LYS A 134 -4.84 -11.47 4.85
CA LYS A 134 -5.67 -12.50 5.48
C LYS A 134 -6.56 -11.86 6.53
N PHE A 135 -7.82 -11.62 6.18
CA PHE A 135 -8.81 -11.06 7.10
C PHE A 135 -9.37 -12.12 8.04
N ASN A 136 -9.70 -11.69 9.26
CA ASN A 136 -10.56 -12.46 10.14
C ASN A 136 -12.02 -12.50 9.61
N SER A 137 -12.87 -13.34 10.21
CA SER A 137 -14.26 -13.51 9.77
C SER A 137 -15.09 -12.22 9.85
N THR A 138 -14.80 -11.32 10.81
CA THR A 138 -15.50 -10.04 10.97
C THR A 138 -15.00 -8.93 10.05
N LYS A 139 -13.85 -9.13 9.37
CA LYS A 139 -13.14 -8.11 8.59
C LYS A 139 -12.84 -6.85 9.41
N GLU A 140 -12.42 -7.05 10.65
CA GLU A 140 -11.95 -6.00 11.56
C GLU A 140 -10.47 -6.13 11.87
N LYS A 141 -9.88 -7.31 11.61
CA LYS A 141 -8.44 -7.56 11.71
C LYS A 141 -7.94 -8.23 10.44
N GLY A 142 -6.68 -7.94 10.09
CA GLY A 142 -6.00 -8.55 8.96
C GLY A 142 -4.54 -8.81 9.28
N THR A 143 -3.97 -9.84 8.66
CA THR A 143 -2.51 -10.05 8.65
C THR A 143 -1.99 -10.15 7.22
N LEU A 144 -0.84 -9.56 6.95
CA LEU A 144 -0.16 -9.68 5.67
C LEU A 144 1.34 -9.88 5.88
N LYS A 145 1.96 -10.52 4.89
CA LYS A 145 3.42 -10.62 4.84
C LYS A 145 3.97 -9.51 3.97
N VAL A 146 5.12 -8.97 4.36
CA VAL A 146 5.86 -7.96 3.61
C VAL A 146 7.30 -8.43 3.47
N LEU A 147 7.80 -8.42 2.24
CA LEU A 147 9.21 -8.65 1.94
C LEU A 147 9.83 -7.32 1.55
N TYR A 148 10.84 -6.90 2.30
CA TYR A 148 11.76 -5.86 1.88
C TYR A 148 13.02 -6.51 1.28
N GLY A 149 13.35 -6.18 0.05
CA GLY A 149 14.58 -6.62 -0.61
C GLY A 149 15.45 -5.43 -0.98
N CYS A 150 16.77 -5.55 -0.82
CA CYS A 150 17.75 -4.57 -1.29
C CYS A 150 19.00 -5.24 -1.91
N GLY A 151 18.82 -6.42 -2.49
CA GLY A 151 19.89 -7.25 -3.07
C GLY A 151 20.19 -8.51 -2.24
N THR A 152 21.25 -9.21 -2.61
CA THR A 152 21.58 -10.56 -2.06
C THR A 152 22.11 -10.58 -0.63
N LYS A 153 22.39 -9.41 -0.05
CA LYS A 153 22.98 -9.30 1.30
C LYS A 153 22.12 -8.53 2.28
N CYS A 154 20.94 -8.07 1.84
CA CYS A 154 20.03 -7.36 2.72
C CYS A 154 18.59 -7.48 2.30
N GLY A 155 17.76 -7.50 3.32
CA GLY A 155 16.33 -7.63 3.19
C GLY A 155 15.78 -8.29 4.44
N ALA A 156 14.47 -8.18 4.58
CA ALA A 156 13.78 -8.69 5.74
C ALA A 156 12.37 -9.14 5.35
N ASN A 157 11.92 -10.19 6.04
CA ASN A 157 10.55 -10.66 5.99
C ASN A 157 9.82 -10.14 7.22
N TYR A 158 8.61 -9.66 7.03
CA TYR A 158 7.75 -9.17 8.10
C TYR A 158 6.39 -9.84 8.06
N GLU A 159 5.84 -10.09 9.23
CA GLU A 159 4.41 -10.30 9.43
C GLU A 159 3.83 -9.02 10.03
N VAL A 160 2.79 -8.51 9.40
CA VAL A 160 2.16 -7.24 9.75
C VAL A 160 0.71 -7.50 10.12
N SER A 161 0.30 -7.03 11.30
CA SER A 161 -1.09 -7.04 11.74
C SER A 161 -1.69 -5.65 11.59
N ILE A 162 -2.92 -5.61 11.10
CA ILE A 162 -3.72 -4.39 10.95
C ILE A 162 -5.08 -4.57 11.60
N GLU A 163 -5.60 -3.49 12.18
CA GLU A 163 -6.88 -3.48 12.86
C GLU A 163 -7.71 -2.26 12.45
N LYS A 164 -9.03 -2.44 12.41
CA LYS A 164 -9.98 -1.37 12.14
C LYS A 164 -10.39 -0.69 13.44
N GLU A 165 -9.95 0.55 13.62
CA GLU A 165 -10.29 1.40 14.75
C GLU A 165 -11.10 2.61 14.29
N ASN A 166 -12.27 2.85 14.90
CA ASN A 166 -13.12 4.02 14.59
C ASN A 166 -13.41 4.18 13.08
N GLY A 167 -13.58 3.07 12.38
CA GLY A 167 -13.88 3.07 10.95
C GLY A 167 -12.67 3.15 10.01
N LYS A 168 -11.45 3.32 10.53
CA LYS A 168 -10.21 3.38 9.75
C LYS A 168 -9.28 2.22 10.07
N TRP A 169 -8.59 1.71 9.07
CA TRP A 169 -7.56 0.70 9.26
C TRP A 169 -6.26 1.34 9.70
N LYS A 170 -5.57 0.68 10.63
CA LYS A 170 -4.27 1.11 11.15
C LYS A 170 -3.34 -0.08 11.33
N LEU A 171 -2.06 0.23 11.40
CA LEU A 171 -1.05 -0.72 11.82
C LEU A 171 -1.21 -1.07 13.31
N GLU A 172 -1.39 -2.35 13.62
CA GLU A 172 -1.43 -2.85 15.01
C GLU A 172 -0.04 -3.33 15.44
N LYS A 173 0.62 -4.11 14.59
CA LYS A 173 1.88 -4.77 14.93
C LYS A 173 2.72 -5.08 13.70
N VAL A 174 4.05 -5.00 13.86
CA VAL A 174 5.02 -5.44 12.86
C VAL A 174 6.04 -6.35 13.54
N GLU A 175 6.20 -7.55 13.00
CA GLU A 175 7.19 -8.51 13.48
C GLU A 175 8.12 -8.91 12.35
N GLN A 176 9.42 -8.74 12.55
CA GLN A 176 10.40 -9.30 11.62
C GLN A 176 10.47 -10.81 11.84
N THR A 177 10.21 -11.57 10.78
CA THR A 177 10.15 -13.04 10.78
C THR A 177 11.39 -13.68 10.17
N GLY A 178 12.24 -12.89 9.50
CA GLY A 178 13.52 -13.36 8.96
C GLY A 178 14.32 -12.23 8.30
N SER A 179 15.58 -12.52 8.01
CA SER A 179 16.49 -11.70 7.19
C SER A 179 16.90 -12.48 5.95
N ILE A 180 17.22 -11.76 4.87
CA ILE A 180 17.76 -12.33 3.62
C ILE A 180 19.28 -12.29 3.67
#